data_AF-A0A7D5SRZ4-F1
#
_entry.id   AF-A0A7D5SRZ4-F1
#
_cell.length_a   1.000
_cell.length_b   1.000
_cell.length_c   1.000
_cell.angle_alpha   90.00
_cell.angle_beta   90.00
_cell.angle_gamma   90.00
#
_symmetry.space_group_name_H-M   'P 1'
#
loop_
_entity.id
_entity.type
_entity.pdbx_description
1 polymer ?
#
loop_
_entity_poly.entity_id
_entity_poly.type
_entity_poly.pdbx_seq_one_letter_code
_entity_poly.pdbx_strand_id
1 'polypeptide(L)'
;MVPFTTLKATLKQVKTDQLDAHSRELLDGCFPEFLGQQNIADWLVASDIQLQVTSKSTLPATHGRLRRYAGGPTLPGGRYFSVANDSSGADGGTLVWELMSYWTSRAKLFPDVVDSTVHVEAADAVRSEYPQLVGTAPFLLLITSEVLSVQSTDDGPKVELGPRTGKVLPLEVHHYEVDRVVDLRLPKTQAWFVDHFGALEVDAGCRNEFNICTAKHRPGGFKELLPTLLNPLPGGSAFHQAVGAWLRNEGAFGFVFPSARRNGCVEVNGEDVRRSDGWNFVLYHGAPPVRAPALFGVEPKWLLDGDVGVEIEDWQQGDSQVSWKLSGLEEGERRRYDLQWAVRAGRIEESLVWESRFGARER
;
A
#
# COMPACT_ATOMS: atom_id res chain seq x y z
N MET A 1 10.65 15.47 -21.03
CA MET A 1 11.20 14.11 -21.20
C MET A 1 10.97 13.35 -19.91
N VAL A 2 10.56 12.08 -19.96
CA VAL A 2 10.36 11.24 -18.76
C VAL A 2 11.74 10.86 -18.17
N PRO A 3 11.97 11.02 -16.86
CA PRO A 3 13.26 10.76 -16.21
C PRO A 3 13.44 9.25 -15.95
N PHE A 4 13.52 8.47 -17.02
CA PHE A 4 13.75 7.04 -16.95
C PHE A 4 15.15 6.72 -16.41
N THR A 5 15.23 5.76 -15.49
CA THR A 5 16.47 5.20 -14.94
C THR A 5 16.46 3.67 -15.02
N THR A 6 17.59 3.04 -14.68
CA THR A 6 17.67 1.59 -14.47
C THR A 6 17.61 1.31 -12.97
N LEU A 7 16.59 0.58 -12.54
CA LEU A 7 16.47 0.11 -11.17
C LEU A 7 17.34 -1.13 -10.96
N LYS A 8 18.26 -1.06 -10.00
CA LYS A 8 18.97 -2.23 -9.46
C LYS A 8 18.55 -2.41 -8.01
N ALA A 9 17.73 -3.42 -7.73
CA ALA A 9 17.16 -3.60 -6.41
C ALA A 9 16.83 -5.06 -6.11
N THR A 10 16.82 -5.39 -4.82
CA THR A 10 16.22 -6.62 -4.33
C THR A 10 14.72 -6.38 -4.14
N LEU A 11 13.90 -7.16 -4.85
CA LEU A 11 12.44 -7.05 -4.81
C LEU A 11 11.86 -8.29 -4.15
N LYS A 12 10.82 -8.08 -3.34
CA LYS A 12 10.17 -9.14 -2.56
C LYS A 12 8.65 -9.17 -2.76
N GLN A 13 8.09 -10.36 -2.99
CA GLN A 13 6.65 -10.57 -3.17
C GLN A 13 6.18 -11.95 -2.67
N VAL A 14 4.89 -12.06 -2.35
CA VAL A 14 4.22 -13.37 -2.14
C VAL A 14 3.94 -14.01 -3.49
N LYS A 15 4.28 -15.29 -3.64
CA LYS A 15 4.15 -16.00 -4.91
C LYS A 15 2.75 -16.61 -5.10
N THR A 16 1.82 -15.77 -5.52
CA THR A 16 0.37 -16.08 -5.55
C THR A 16 -0.05 -17.12 -6.59
N ASP A 17 0.72 -17.26 -7.67
CA ASP A 17 0.55 -18.26 -8.73
C ASP A 17 0.99 -19.67 -8.28
N GLN A 18 1.72 -19.74 -7.18
CA GLN A 18 2.36 -20.95 -6.69
C GLN A 18 1.71 -21.47 -5.38
N LEU A 19 0.63 -20.83 -4.96
CA LEU A 19 -0.17 -21.24 -3.81
C LEU A 19 -0.98 -22.50 -4.15
N ASP A 20 -0.90 -23.50 -3.27
CA ASP A 20 -1.86 -24.60 -3.27
C ASP A 20 -3.28 -24.08 -2.94
N ALA A 21 -4.30 -24.89 -3.23
CA ALA A 21 -5.70 -24.49 -3.06
C ALA A 21 -6.02 -24.07 -1.61
N HIS A 22 -5.42 -24.75 -0.63
CA HIS A 22 -5.63 -24.47 0.78
C HIS A 22 -4.97 -23.16 1.23
N SER A 23 -3.75 -22.89 0.77
CA SER A 23 -3.03 -21.64 1.03
C SER A 23 -3.76 -20.45 0.44
N ARG A 24 -4.34 -20.63 -0.75
CA ARG A 24 -5.18 -19.62 -1.38
C ARG A 24 -6.45 -19.38 -0.56
N GLU A 25 -7.14 -20.43 -0.13
CA GLU A 25 -8.33 -20.32 0.73
C GLU A 25 -8.04 -19.59 2.05
N LEU A 26 -6.91 -19.91 2.71
CA LEU A 26 -6.48 -19.20 3.91
C LEU A 26 -6.18 -17.73 3.63
N LEU A 27 -5.47 -17.44 2.54
CA LEU A 27 -5.14 -16.07 2.15
C LEU A 27 -6.41 -15.27 1.84
N ASP A 28 -7.38 -15.84 1.13
CA ASP A 28 -8.67 -15.21 0.85
C ASP A 28 -9.52 -15.07 2.12
N GLY A 29 -9.43 -16.03 3.05
CA GLY A 29 -10.10 -15.99 4.35
C GLY A 29 -9.58 -14.88 5.27
N CYS A 30 -8.28 -14.55 5.18
CA CYS A 30 -7.63 -13.48 5.92
C CYS A 30 -7.72 -12.12 5.20
N PHE A 31 -7.50 -12.11 3.89
CA PHE A 31 -7.32 -10.91 3.08
C PHE A 31 -8.26 -10.97 1.86
N PRO A 32 -9.58 -10.91 2.06
CA PRO A 32 -10.58 -11.17 1.02
C PRO A 32 -10.47 -10.24 -0.20
N GLU A 33 -9.81 -9.09 -0.04
CA GLU A 33 -9.62 -8.10 -1.09
C GLU A 33 -8.25 -8.17 -1.77
N PHE A 34 -7.33 -9.04 -1.33
CA PHE A 34 -5.96 -9.08 -1.83
C PHE A 34 -5.84 -9.73 -3.22
N LEU A 35 -6.49 -10.88 -3.43
CA LEU A 35 -6.47 -11.61 -4.71
C LEU A 35 -7.62 -11.23 -5.65
N GLY A 36 -8.66 -10.59 -5.12
CA GLY A 36 -9.86 -10.24 -5.88
C GLY A 36 -9.56 -9.29 -7.05
N GLN A 37 -10.07 -9.63 -8.23
CA GLN A 37 -10.14 -8.70 -9.36
C GLN A 37 -11.52 -8.04 -9.33
N GLN A 38 -11.59 -6.73 -9.09
CA GLN A 38 -12.84 -5.96 -9.25
C GLN A 38 -12.82 -5.12 -10.52
N ASN A 39 -14.00 -4.94 -11.11
CA ASN A 39 -14.19 -4.20 -12.36
C ASN A 39 -14.28 -2.69 -12.09
N ILE A 40 -13.55 -1.87 -12.85
CA ILE A 40 -13.63 -0.39 -12.81
C ILE A 40 -15.06 0.11 -13.07
N ALA A 41 -15.83 -0.58 -13.91
CA ALA A 41 -17.20 -0.15 -14.23
C ALA A 41 -18.11 -0.21 -13.00
N ASP A 42 -17.92 -1.20 -12.13
CA ASP A 42 -18.64 -1.31 -10.87
C ASP A 42 -18.19 -0.21 -9.88
N TRP A 43 -16.92 0.23 -9.94
CA TRP A 43 -16.37 1.34 -9.15
C TRP A 43 -16.98 2.72 -9.49
N LEU A 44 -17.20 3.01 -10.78
CA LEU A 44 -17.84 4.26 -11.20
C LEU A 44 -19.34 4.32 -10.86
N VAL A 45 -19.99 3.16 -10.74
CA VAL A 45 -21.44 3.04 -10.53
C VAL A 45 -21.80 2.79 -9.07
N ALA A 46 -20.87 2.28 -8.25
CA ALA A 46 -21.07 2.07 -6.82
C ALA A 46 -21.20 3.42 -6.10
N SER A 47 -22.44 3.84 -5.90
CA SER A 47 -22.87 5.03 -5.16
C SER A 47 -22.66 4.95 -3.64
N ASP A 48 -22.09 3.85 -3.13
CA ASP A 48 -21.75 3.71 -1.72
C ASP A 48 -20.39 4.33 -1.44
N ILE A 49 -20.42 5.62 -1.07
CA ILE A 49 -19.30 6.33 -0.47
C ILE A 49 -19.05 5.70 0.92
N GLN A 50 -18.04 4.84 1.05
CA GLN A 50 -17.43 4.55 2.35
C GLN A 50 -16.55 5.73 2.77
N LEU A 51 -16.07 5.78 4.00
CA LEU A 51 -14.98 6.68 4.40
C LEU A 51 -13.76 5.81 4.75
N GLN A 52 -12.57 6.38 4.93
CA GLN A 52 -11.34 5.67 5.23
C GLN A 52 -10.66 6.42 6.35
N VAL A 53 -10.43 5.76 7.47
CA VAL A 53 -9.84 6.40 8.65
C VAL A 53 -8.31 6.43 8.55
N THR A 54 -7.75 7.54 8.98
CA THR A 54 -6.30 7.78 9.05
C THR A 54 -5.92 8.13 10.49
N SER A 55 -4.63 8.35 10.78
CA SER A 55 -4.25 8.70 12.15
C SER A 55 -4.85 10.06 12.59
N LYS A 56 -5.16 10.96 11.63
CA LYS A 56 -5.64 12.33 11.90
C LYS A 56 -7.01 12.70 11.29
N SER A 57 -7.55 11.95 10.33
CA SER A 57 -8.80 12.31 9.62
C SER A 57 -9.60 11.09 9.09
N THR A 58 -10.68 11.35 8.34
CA THR A 58 -11.45 10.39 7.55
C THR A 58 -11.60 10.87 6.09
N LEU A 59 -11.49 9.96 5.11
CA LEU A 59 -11.53 10.28 3.67
C LEU A 59 -12.54 9.45 2.88
N PRO A 60 -13.39 10.03 2.01
CA PRO A 60 -14.38 9.27 1.26
C PRO A 60 -13.72 8.23 0.34
N ALA A 61 -14.33 7.06 0.28
CA ALA A 61 -13.83 5.79 -0.21
C ALA A 61 -14.92 5.12 -1.08
N THR A 62 -14.81 5.18 -2.40
CA THR A 62 -15.64 4.36 -3.29
C THR A 62 -15.06 2.93 -3.41
N HIS A 63 -15.93 1.90 -3.38
CA HIS A 63 -15.56 0.48 -3.48
C HIS A 63 -15.03 0.09 -4.87
N GLY A 64 -14.09 -0.87 -4.90
CA GLY A 64 -13.62 -1.54 -6.11
C GLY A 64 -12.34 -0.94 -6.65
N ARG A 65 -11.19 -1.38 -6.13
CA ARG A 65 -9.93 -0.73 -6.46
C ARG A 65 -8.94 -1.71 -7.03
N LEU A 66 -8.57 -1.43 -8.27
CA LEU A 66 -7.34 -1.96 -8.81
C LEU A 66 -6.19 -1.60 -7.89
N ARG A 67 -5.14 -2.44 -7.88
CA ARG A 67 -3.93 -2.16 -7.12
C ARG A 67 -3.34 -0.80 -7.54
N ARG A 68 -2.61 -0.17 -6.61
CA ARG A 68 -2.10 1.19 -6.79
C ARG A 68 -1.26 1.26 -8.06
N TYR A 69 -1.49 2.27 -8.89
CA TYR A 69 -0.79 2.43 -10.17
C TYR A 69 -0.97 1.27 -11.17
N ALA A 70 -2.01 0.43 -11.04
CA ALA A 70 -2.29 -0.60 -12.04
C ALA A 70 -2.57 0.02 -13.42
N GLY A 71 -3.24 1.18 -13.44
CA GLY A 71 -3.64 1.88 -14.66
C GLY A 71 -4.86 1.28 -15.35
N GLY A 72 -5.33 0.12 -14.91
CA GLY A 72 -6.45 -0.59 -15.50
C GLY A 72 -6.47 -2.06 -15.06
N PRO A 73 -7.59 -2.77 -15.28
CA PRO A 73 -7.80 -4.15 -14.81
C PRO A 73 -6.88 -5.16 -15.51
N THR A 74 -6.15 -4.74 -16.54
CA THR A 74 -5.31 -5.63 -17.34
C THR A 74 -3.95 -5.93 -16.72
N LEU A 75 -3.57 -5.30 -15.60
CA LEU A 75 -2.30 -5.58 -14.92
C LEU A 75 -2.46 -6.75 -13.93
N PRO A 76 -1.73 -7.86 -14.09
CA PRO A 76 -1.80 -8.99 -13.17
C PRO A 76 -1.32 -8.65 -11.75
N GLY A 77 -1.87 -9.32 -10.74
CA GLY A 77 -1.52 -9.08 -9.32
C GLY A 77 -0.07 -9.45 -8.95
N GLY A 78 0.54 -10.43 -9.63
CA GLY A 78 1.95 -10.84 -9.44
C GLY A 78 2.99 -9.88 -10.05
N ARG A 79 2.65 -8.59 -10.12
CA ARG A 79 3.51 -7.51 -10.64
C ARG A 79 3.88 -6.49 -9.57
N TYR A 80 3.54 -6.77 -8.31
CA TYR A 80 3.66 -5.86 -7.18
C TYR A 80 4.65 -6.40 -6.17
N PHE A 81 5.64 -5.59 -5.87
CA PHE A 81 6.76 -5.94 -5.02
C PHE A 81 6.95 -4.88 -3.93
N SER A 82 7.45 -5.32 -2.79
CA SER A 82 8.17 -4.45 -1.85
C SER A 82 9.61 -4.30 -2.33
N VAL A 83 10.20 -3.13 -2.10
CA VAL A 83 11.63 -2.88 -2.35
C VAL A 83 12.38 -3.16 -1.05
N ALA A 84 13.29 -4.13 -1.07
CA ALA A 84 14.07 -4.48 0.11
C ALA A 84 15.20 -3.47 0.35
N ASN A 85 15.58 -3.37 1.62
CA ASN A 85 16.64 -2.49 2.12
C ASN A 85 18.03 -3.05 1.79
N ASP A 86 18.14 -4.36 1.58
CA ASP A 86 19.38 -5.05 1.23
C ASP A 86 19.14 -6.36 0.43
N SER A 87 20.21 -7.11 0.18
CA SER A 87 20.19 -8.37 -0.58
C SER A 87 19.53 -9.56 0.14
N SER A 88 19.27 -9.47 1.44
CA SER A 88 18.58 -10.53 2.19
C SER A 88 17.08 -10.59 1.91
N GLY A 89 16.52 -9.52 1.34
CA GLY A 89 15.08 -9.36 1.16
C GLY A 89 14.38 -8.67 2.34
N ALA A 90 15.12 -8.23 3.36
CA ALA A 90 14.59 -7.42 4.44
C ALA A 90 14.05 -6.09 3.89
N ASP A 91 12.74 -5.88 3.93
CA ASP A 91 12.04 -4.67 3.45
C ASP A 91 11.46 -3.85 4.62
N GLY A 92 11.94 -4.14 5.83
CA GLY A 92 11.46 -3.58 7.10
C GLY A 92 9.99 -3.89 7.43
N GLY A 93 9.36 -4.85 6.76
CA GLY A 93 7.96 -5.24 6.95
C GLY A 93 6.99 -4.59 5.96
N THR A 94 7.49 -3.91 4.92
CA THR A 94 6.63 -3.25 3.90
C THR A 94 5.60 -4.20 3.32
N LEU A 95 6.01 -5.40 2.90
CA LEU A 95 5.11 -6.41 2.35
C LEU A 95 4.02 -6.84 3.35
N VAL A 96 4.38 -6.99 4.64
CA VAL A 96 3.43 -7.37 5.69
C VAL A 96 2.37 -6.29 5.89
N TRP A 97 2.78 -5.02 5.98
CA TRP A 97 1.86 -3.90 6.11
C TRP A 97 0.96 -3.72 4.88
N GLU A 98 1.51 -3.91 3.67
CA GLU A 98 0.72 -3.91 2.44
C GLU A 98 -0.32 -5.05 2.43
N LEU A 99 0.06 -6.27 2.83
CA LEU A 99 -0.85 -7.41 2.89
C LEU A 99 -1.96 -7.19 3.94
N MET A 100 -1.59 -6.75 5.14
CA MET A 100 -2.53 -6.48 6.23
C MET A 100 -3.49 -5.33 5.89
N SER A 101 -3.13 -4.45 4.94
CA SER A 101 -4.04 -3.41 4.44
C SER A 101 -5.32 -3.95 3.80
N TYR A 102 -5.32 -5.22 3.40
CA TYR A 102 -6.47 -5.93 2.82
C TYR A 102 -7.28 -6.74 3.83
N TRP A 103 -6.91 -6.72 5.12
CA TRP A 103 -7.74 -7.29 6.18
C TRP A 103 -8.88 -6.35 6.55
N THR A 104 -10.08 -6.90 6.70
CA THR A 104 -11.31 -6.16 7.06
C THR A 104 -12.15 -6.94 8.07
N SER A 105 -13.16 -6.31 8.65
CA SER A 105 -14.13 -6.94 9.55
C SER A 105 -14.88 -8.13 8.92
N ARG A 106 -14.92 -8.20 7.58
CA ARG A 106 -15.53 -9.28 6.79
C ARG A 106 -14.62 -10.51 6.67
N ALA A 107 -13.34 -10.42 7.02
CA ALA A 107 -12.42 -11.54 6.99
C ALA A 107 -12.89 -12.65 7.93
N LYS A 108 -12.87 -13.90 7.47
CA LYS A 108 -13.27 -15.06 8.29
C LYS A 108 -12.26 -15.32 9.39
N LEU A 109 -10.99 -15.13 9.06
CA LEU A 109 -9.85 -15.45 9.91
C LEU A 109 -9.12 -14.17 10.32
N PHE A 110 -8.57 -14.18 11.53
CA PHE A 110 -7.62 -13.16 11.97
C PHE A 110 -6.18 -13.63 11.68
N PRO A 111 -5.39 -12.86 10.90
CA PRO A 111 -4.01 -13.20 10.60
C PRO A 111 -3.01 -12.53 11.55
N ASP A 112 -2.03 -13.31 12.02
CA ASP A 112 -0.71 -12.84 12.43
C ASP A 112 0.28 -13.27 11.33
N VAL A 113 1.16 -12.36 10.88
CA VAL A 113 2.08 -12.63 9.75
C VAL A 113 3.52 -12.48 10.20
N VAL A 114 4.32 -13.54 10.02
CA VAL A 114 5.76 -13.54 10.28
C VAL A 114 6.52 -13.63 8.96
N ASP A 115 7.20 -12.55 8.59
CA ASP A 115 8.14 -12.52 7.47
C ASP A 115 9.53 -12.99 7.90
N SER A 116 10.03 -14.07 7.30
CA SER A 116 11.32 -14.67 7.66
C SER A 116 12.57 -13.83 7.33
N THR A 117 12.43 -12.80 6.51
CA THR A 117 13.52 -11.85 6.18
C THR A 117 13.55 -10.64 7.11
N VAL A 118 12.49 -10.45 7.91
CA VAL A 118 12.34 -9.29 8.83
C VAL A 118 12.32 -9.75 10.29
N HIS A 119 11.60 -10.84 10.58
CA HIS A 119 11.41 -11.40 11.91
C HIS A 119 12.32 -12.63 12.10
N VAL A 120 13.63 -12.42 12.00
CA VAL A 120 14.63 -13.51 11.93
C VAL A 120 14.53 -14.46 13.12
N GLU A 121 14.39 -13.95 14.34
CA GLU A 121 14.29 -14.78 15.55
C GLU A 121 13.06 -15.71 15.54
N ALA A 122 11.89 -15.17 15.17
CA ALA A 122 10.66 -15.96 15.05
C ALA A 122 10.76 -16.99 13.93
N ALA A 123 11.41 -16.64 12.82
CA ALA A 123 11.63 -17.55 11.71
C ALA A 123 12.61 -18.67 12.06
N ASP A 124 13.66 -18.37 12.83
CA ASP A 124 14.64 -19.36 13.29
C ASP A 124 14.02 -20.35 14.26
N ALA A 125 13.11 -19.90 15.14
CA ALA A 125 12.32 -20.80 15.98
C ALA A 125 11.49 -21.78 15.13
N VAL A 126 10.79 -21.28 14.09
CA VAL A 126 10.01 -22.12 13.17
C VAL A 126 10.89 -23.10 12.40
N ARG A 127 12.08 -22.68 11.94
CA ARG A 127 13.04 -23.56 11.26
C ARG A 127 13.58 -24.65 12.19
N SER A 128 13.84 -24.31 13.45
CA SER A 128 14.31 -25.27 14.45
C SER A 128 13.25 -26.30 14.80
N GLU A 129 11.99 -25.89 14.91
CA GLU A 129 10.89 -26.76 15.29
C GLU A 129 10.36 -27.58 14.11
N TYR A 130 10.38 -27.02 12.90
CA TYR A 130 9.80 -27.61 11.68
C TYR A 130 10.74 -27.53 10.46
N PRO A 131 11.96 -28.09 10.51
CA PRO A 131 12.96 -27.93 9.45
C PRO A 131 12.49 -28.43 8.07
N GLN A 132 11.64 -29.45 8.04
CA GLN A 132 11.06 -30.03 6.83
C GLN A 132 10.03 -29.13 6.12
N LEU A 133 9.47 -28.13 6.81
CA LEU A 133 8.42 -27.26 6.25
C LEU A 133 8.97 -26.03 5.52
N VAL A 134 10.08 -25.48 5.99
CA VAL A 134 10.58 -24.16 5.55
C VAL A 134 11.93 -24.21 4.86
N GLY A 135 12.75 -25.23 5.11
CA GLY A 135 14.10 -25.31 4.55
C GLY A 135 14.90 -24.02 4.80
N THR A 136 15.73 -23.63 3.82
CA THR A 136 16.54 -22.40 3.87
C THR A 136 15.95 -21.25 3.05
N ALA A 137 14.82 -21.46 2.37
CA ALA A 137 14.22 -20.45 1.51
C ALA A 137 13.52 -19.35 2.35
N PRO A 138 13.42 -18.12 1.85
CA PRO A 138 12.52 -17.12 2.42
C PRO A 138 11.06 -17.60 2.38
N PHE A 139 10.32 -17.30 3.44
CA PHE A 139 8.90 -17.60 3.58
C PHE A 139 8.14 -16.52 4.37
N LEU A 140 6.82 -16.51 4.22
CA LEU A 140 5.91 -15.92 5.20
C LEU A 140 5.23 -17.03 5.98
N LEU A 141 5.17 -16.94 7.30
CA LEU A 141 4.31 -17.77 8.11
C LEU A 141 3.02 -16.98 8.39
N LEU A 142 1.92 -17.46 7.82
CA LEU A 142 0.58 -16.97 8.08
C LEU A 142 -0.02 -17.80 9.23
N ILE A 143 -0.16 -17.17 10.40
CA ILE A 143 -0.81 -17.75 11.57
C ILE A 143 -2.24 -17.24 11.57
N THR A 144 -3.21 -18.13 11.50
CA THR A 144 -4.63 -17.78 11.47
C THR A 144 -5.33 -18.24 12.74
N SER A 145 -6.31 -17.44 13.18
CA SER A 145 -7.24 -17.81 14.25
C SER A 145 -8.66 -17.53 13.81
N GLU A 146 -9.59 -18.42 14.14
CA GLU A 146 -11.01 -18.10 14.05
C GLU A 146 -11.37 -17.03 15.09
N VAL A 147 -12.29 -16.15 14.74
CA VAL A 147 -12.84 -15.19 15.68
C VAL A 147 -14.09 -15.81 16.31
N LEU A 148 -13.97 -16.25 17.56
CA LEU A 148 -15.05 -16.93 18.28
C LEU A 148 -16.09 -15.93 18.79
N SER A 149 -15.62 -14.82 19.36
CA SER A 149 -16.48 -13.75 19.84
C SER A 149 -15.76 -12.40 19.79
N VAL A 150 -16.52 -11.33 19.62
CA VAL A 150 -16.05 -9.97 19.80
C VAL A 150 -17.01 -9.26 20.73
N GLN A 151 -16.55 -8.90 21.92
CA GLN A 151 -17.33 -8.21 22.93
C GLN A 151 -16.90 -6.75 23.02
N SER A 152 -17.86 -5.84 22.95
CA SER A 152 -17.60 -4.44 23.24
C SER A 152 -17.43 -4.22 24.75
N THR A 153 -16.31 -3.64 25.18
CA THR A 153 -16.11 -3.18 26.56
C THR A 153 -15.81 -1.68 26.58
N ASP A 154 -15.84 -1.07 27.77
CA ASP A 154 -15.40 0.32 27.96
C ASP A 154 -13.95 0.51 27.51
N ASP A 155 -13.16 -0.56 27.63
CA ASP A 155 -11.78 -0.64 27.16
C ASP A 155 -11.61 -0.99 25.67
N GLY A 156 -12.68 -0.97 24.88
CA GLY A 156 -12.60 -1.34 23.46
C GLY A 156 -13.04 -2.77 23.16
N PRO A 157 -12.87 -3.24 21.92
CA PRO A 157 -13.27 -4.60 21.55
C PRO A 157 -12.34 -5.63 22.22
N LYS A 158 -12.93 -6.52 23.03
CA LYS A 158 -12.28 -7.73 23.50
C LYS A 158 -12.57 -8.85 22.51
N VAL A 159 -11.52 -9.36 21.89
CA VAL A 159 -11.61 -10.41 20.87
C VAL A 159 -11.24 -11.75 21.51
N GLU A 160 -12.11 -12.74 21.36
CA GLU A 160 -11.81 -14.13 21.68
C GLU A 160 -11.44 -14.86 20.39
N LEU A 161 -10.21 -15.36 20.35
CA LEU A 161 -9.67 -16.10 19.22
C LEU A 161 -9.67 -17.59 19.52
N GLY A 162 -9.99 -18.39 18.50
CA GLY A 162 -9.90 -19.83 18.55
C GLY A 162 -8.45 -20.32 18.47
N PRO A 163 -8.27 -21.65 18.33
CA PRO A 163 -6.95 -22.24 18.13
C PRO A 163 -6.20 -21.62 16.94
N ARG A 164 -4.89 -21.45 17.13
CA ARG A 164 -3.98 -20.93 16.10
C ARG A 164 -3.56 -22.04 15.15
N THR A 165 -3.61 -21.77 13.85
CA THR A 165 -3.06 -22.65 12.82
C THR A 165 -2.06 -21.90 11.96
N GLY A 166 -0.90 -22.50 11.70
CA GLY A 166 0.18 -21.88 10.91
C GLY A 166 0.28 -22.49 9.51
N LYS A 167 0.44 -21.65 8.49
CA LYS A 167 0.74 -22.07 7.12
C LYS A 167 1.90 -21.27 6.57
N VAL A 168 2.87 -21.98 6.02
CA VAL A 168 4.02 -21.38 5.33
C VAL A 168 3.60 -21.03 3.90
N LEU A 169 3.76 -19.77 3.52
CA LEU A 169 3.52 -19.25 2.19
C LEU A 169 4.88 -18.98 1.50
N PRO A 170 5.00 -19.31 0.20
CA PRO A 170 6.23 -19.06 -0.55
C PRO A 170 6.46 -17.56 -0.70
N LEU A 171 7.65 -17.12 -0.27
CA LEU A 171 8.12 -15.76 -0.43
C LEU A 171 9.23 -15.74 -1.47
N GLU A 172 9.13 -14.82 -2.41
CA GLU A 172 10.09 -14.67 -3.49
C GLU A 172 10.94 -13.43 -3.26
N VAL A 173 12.26 -13.59 -3.28
CA VAL A 173 13.25 -12.52 -3.12
C VAL A 173 14.20 -12.60 -4.31
N HIS A 174 14.21 -11.58 -5.15
CA HIS A 174 14.98 -11.55 -6.39
C HIS A 174 15.77 -10.27 -6.54
N HIS A 175 16.95 -10.39 -7.14
CA HIS A 175 17.72 -9.23 -7.59
C HIS A 175 17.27 -8.88 -9.01
N TYR A 176 16.70 -7.69 -9.17
CA TYR A 176 16.23 -7.20 -10.45
C TYR A 176 17.12 -6.08 -10.98
N GLU A 177 17.33 -6.11 -12.30
CA GLU A 177 17.80 -4.98 -13.08
C GLU A 177 16.71 -4.65 -14.11
N VAL A 178 16.04 -3.50 -13.94
CA VAL A 178 14.91 -3.09 -14.78
C VAL A 178 15.18 -1.72 -15.37
N ASP A 179 15.35 -1.65 -16.69
CA ASP A 179 15.49 -0.38 -17.41
C ASP A 179 14.18 0.40 -17.46
N ARG A 180 14.22 1.68 -17.86
CA ARG A 180 13.03 2.52 -18.08
C ARG A 180 12.07 2.56 -16.89
N VAL A 181 12.62 2.66 -15.68
CA VAL A 181 11.88 2.83 -14.44
C VAL A 181 11.73 4.31 -14.13
N VAL A 182 10.55 4.70 -13.63
CA VAL A 182 10.36 5.99 -12.96
C VAL A 182 10.53 5.75 -11.46
N ASP A 183 11.57 6.31 -10.86
CA ASP A 183 11.92 6.07 -9.45
C ASP A 183 11.69 7.31 -8.58
N LEU A 184 10.62 7.31 -7.79
CA LEU A 184 10.27 8.43 -6.90
C LEU A 184 11.20 8.59 -5.70
N ARG A 185 12.20 7.73 -5.52
CA ARG A 185 13.26 7.97 -4.52
C ARG A 185 14.19 9.10 -4.95
N LEU A 186 14.32 9.35 -6.26
CA LEU A 186 15.27 10.31 -6.81
C LEU A 186 14.68 11.74 -6.88
N PRO A 187 15.40 12.78 -6.40
CA PRO A 187 14.88 14.15 -6.35
C PRO A 187 14.47 14.72 -7.71
N LYS A 188 15.25 14.45 -8.76
CA LYS A 188 14.93 14.90 -10.13
C LYS A 188 13.62 14.28 -10.63
N THR A 189 13.38 13.02 -10.31
CA THR A 189 12.14 12.32 -10.66
C THR A 189 10.97 12.85 -9.85
N GLN A 190 11.16 13.13 -8.56
CA GLN A 190 10.16 13.77 -7.70
C GLN A 190 9.73 15.14 -8.26
N ALA A 191 10.68 16.01 -8.62
CA ALA A 191 10.41 17.32 -9.22
C ALA A 191 9.65 17.18 -10.54
N TRP A 192 10.12 16.31 -11.44
CA TRP A 192 9.41 16.02 -12.69
C TRP A 192 7.99 15.50 -12.46
N PHE A 193 7.80 14.63 -11.47
CA PHE A 193 6.50 14.00 -11.19
C PHE A 193 5.48 15.06 -10.74
N VAL A 194 5.88 15.94 -9.83
CA VAL A 194 5.07 17.10 -9.40
C VAL A 194 4.76 18.00 -10.59
N ASP A 195 5.78 18.30 -11.39
CA ASP A 195 5.64 19.21 -12.50
C ASP A 195 4.68 18.69 -13.56
N HIS A 196 4.83 17.42 -13.90
CA HIS A 196 4.09 16.78 -14.98
C HIS A 196 2.68 16.39 -14.54
N PHE A 197 2.55 15.56 -13.51
CA PHE A 197 1.24 15.06 -13.08
C PHE A 197 0.45 16.09 -12.28
N GLY A 198 1.13 17.02 -11.59
CA GLY A 198 0.46 18.17 -10.98
C GLY A 198 -0.17 19.08 -12.03
N ALA A 199 0.51 19.31 -13.17
CA ALA A 199 -0.07 20.06 -14.29
C ALA A 199 -1.22 19.29 -14.96
N LEU A 200 -1.03 18.02 -15.32
CA LEU A 200 -2.08 17.21 -15.96
C LEU A 200 -3.37 17.14 -15.13
N GLU A 201 -3.25 17.00 -13.82
CA GLU A 201 -4.41 16.94 -12.92
C GLU A 201 -5.16 18.28 -12.83
N VAL A 202 -4.44 19.40 -12.87
CA VAL A 202 -5.02 20.75 -12.86
C VAL A 202 -5.63 21.11 -14.22
N ASP A 203 -4.90 20.86 -15.30
CA ASP A 203 -5.30 21.19 -16.68
C ASP A 203 -6.51 20.37 -17.15
N ALA A 204 -6.66 19.14 -16.63
CA ALA A 204 -7.85 18.33 -16.91
C ALA A 204 -9.15 18.93 -16.36
N GLY A 205 -9.04 19.90 -15.43
CA GLY A 205 -10.13 20.57 -14.74
C GLY A 205 -10.83 19.65 -13.73
N CYS A 206 -11.74 20.18 -12.92
CA CYS A 206 -12.59 19.34 -12.07
C CYS A 206 -13.67 18.67 -12.93
N ARG A 207 -13.47 17.40 -13.27
CA ARG A 207 -14.45 16.57 -13.99
C ARG A 207 -15.34 15.79 -13.01
N ASN A 208 -15.81 16.45 -11.95
CA ASN A 208 -16.77 15.81 -11.05
C ASN A 208 -18.20 16.13 -11.48
N GLU A 209 -19.07 15.12 -11.43
CA GLU A 209 -20.51 15.27 -11.73
C GLU A 209 -21.21 16.22 -10.75
N PHE A 210 -20.58 16.50 -9.61
CA PHE A 210 -21.11 17.32 -8.52
C PHE A 210 -20.88 18.82 -8.69
N ASN A 211 -20.21 19.29 -9.76
CA ASN A 211 -19.85 20.70 -9.99
C ASN A 211 -19.11 21.37 -8.80
N ILE A 212 -18.47 20.59 -7.93
CA ILE A 212 -17.65 21.13 -6.84
C ILE A 212 -16.26 21.37 -7.44
N CYS A 213 -16.12 22.49 -8.15
CA CYS A 213 -14.83 22.96 -8.65
C CYS A 213 -14.07 23.65 -7.52
N THR A 214 -13.30 22.90 -6.74
CA THR A 214 -12.22 23.51 -5.96
C THR A 214 -11.08 23.79 -6.91
N ALA A 215 -10.76 25.06 -7.14
CA ALA A 215 -9.61 25.45 -7.96
C ALA A 215 -8.35 24.78 -7.41
N LYS A 216 -7.93 23.69 -8.06
CA LYS A 216 -6.78 22.90 -7.64
C LYS A 216 -5.53 23.63 -8.11
N HIS A 217 -4.70 24.11 -7.18
CA HIS A 217 -3.40 24.65 -7.55
C HIS A 217 -2.44 23.49 -7.87
N ARG A 218 -1.40 23.75 -8.65
CA ARG A 218 -0.30 22.79 -8.81
C ARG A 218 0.49 22.72 -7.50
N PRO A 219 0.89 21.53 -7.02
CA PRO A 219 1.71 21.43 -5.81
C PRO A 219 3.04 22.16 -6.01
N GLY A 220 3.49 22.90 -4.99
CA GLY A 220 4.75 23.64 -5.01
C GLY A 220 6.00 22.75 -4.95
N GLY A 221 5.84 21.51 -4.50
CA GLY A 221 6.92 20.53 -4.43
C GLY A 221 6.44 19.13 -4.09
N PHE A 222 7.38 18.18 -4.02
CA PHE A 222 7.04 16.76 -3.85
C PHE A 222 6.36 16.47 -2.52
N LYS A 223 6.76 17.16 -1.45
CA LYS A 223 6.14 17.02 -0.13
C LYS A 223 4.67 17.39 -0.12
N GLU A 224 4.27 18.43 -0.86
CA GLU A 224 2.85 18.80 -0.97
C GLU A 224 2.03 17.75 -1.73
N LEU A 225 2.65 17.01 -2.65
CA LEU A 225 1.99 15.92 -3.38
C LEU A 225 2.00 14.60 -2.61
N LEU A 226 2.96 14.42 -1.70
CA LEU A 226 3.23 13.15 -1.02
C LEU A 226 2.00 12.59 -0.27
N PRO A 227 1.21 13.37 0.50
CA PRO A 227 -0.01 12.87 1.11
C PRO A 227 -1.00 12.27 0.10
N THR A 228 -1.08 12.85 -1.11
CA THR A 228 -1.93 12.29 -2.17
C THR A 228 -1.39 10.93 -2.62
N LEU A 229 -0.07 10.77 -2.76
CA LEU A 229 0.53 9.47 -3.11
C LEU A 229 0.35 8.42 -2.00
N LEU A 230 0.27 8.86 -0.75
CA LEU A 230 0.01 8.05 0.44
C LEU A 230 -1.48 7.85 0.72
N ASN A 231 -2.35 8.07 -0.27
CA ASN A 231 -3.80 7.95 -0.08
C ASN A 231 -4.15 6.63 0.64
N PRO A 232 -4.87 6.68 1.78
CA PRO A 232 -5.06 5.54 2.67
C PRO A 232 -5.98 4.46 2.08
N LEU A 233 -6.61 4.73 0.95
CA LEU A 233 -7.52 3.78 0.33
C LEU A 233 -6.73 2.63 -0.32
N PRO A 234 -7.17 1.36 -0.16
CA PRO A 234 -6.56 0.23 -0.86
C PRO A 234 -6.50 0.51 -2.36
N GLY A 235 -5.34 0.39 -2.99
CA GLY A 235 -5.19 0.71 -4.41
C GLY A 235 -5.14 2.20 -4.79
N GLY A 236 -5.23 3.12 -3.81
CA GLY A 236 -5.17 4.55 -4.05
C GLY A 236 -6.42 5.11 -4.74
N SER A 237 -6.32 6.32 -5.30
CA SER A 237 -7.41 7.05 -5.95
C SER A 237 -7.36 7.02 -7.49
N ALA A 238 -8.30 7.70 -8.15
CA ALA A 238 -8.32 7.91 -9.60
C ALA A 238 -6.99 8.48 -10.11
N PHE A 239 -6.36 9.39 -9.37
CA PHE A 239 -5.04 9.94 -9.69
C PHE A 239 -3.98 8.85 -9.85
N HIS A 240 -3.98 7.84 -8.98
CA HIS A 240 -3.00 6.74 -9.03
C HIS A 240 -3.21 5.88 -10.27
N GLN A 241 -4.47 5.61 -10.62
CA GLN A 241 -4.81 4.86 -11.83
C GLN A 241 -4.50 5.69 -13.08
N ALA A 242 -4.73 7.00 -13.08
CA ALA A 242 -4.35 7.89 -14.17
C ALA A 242 -2.83 7.86 -14.41
N VAL A 243 -2.04 8.00 -13.35
CA VAL A 243 -0.56 7.91 -13.40
C VAL A 243 -0.12 6.55 -13.92
N GLY A 244 -0.65 5.45 -13.37
CA GLY A 244 -0.30 4.09 -13.81
C GLY A 244 -0.62 3.86 -15.30
N ALA A 245 -1.78 4.33 -15.76
CA ALA A 245 -2.18 4.21 -17.16
C ALA A 245 -1.25 5.03 -18.08
N TRP A 246 -0.93 6.26 -17.67
CA TRP A 246 -0.04 7.14 -18.42
C TRP A 246 1.37 6.55 -18.54
N LEU A 247 1.97 6.12 -17.41
CA LEU A 247 3.32 5.53 -17.41
C LEU A 247 3.43 4.30 -18.31
N ARG A 248 2.40 3.44 -18.32
CA ARG A 248 2.33 2.27 -19.19
C ARG A 248 2.29 2.67 -20.67
N ASN A 249 1.54 3.71 -21.02
CA ASN A 249 1.46 4.22 -22.40
C ASN A 249 2.76 4.87 -22.88
N GLU A 250 3.52 5.49 -21.98
CA GLU A 250 4.85 6.06 -22.27
C GLU A 250 5.97 5.00 -22.29
N GLY A 251 5.62 3.73 -22.13
CA GLY A 251 6.56 2.62 -22.19
C GLY A 251 7.50 2.55 -20.99
N ALA A 252 7.05 2.98 -19.80
CA ALA A 252 7.75 2.66 -18.55
C ALA A 252 7.73 1.15 -18.32
N PHE A 253 8.84 0.57 -17.87
CA PHE A 253 8.88 -0.85 -17.49
C PHE A 253 8.55 -1.08 -16.03
N GLY A 254 8.65 -0.05 -15.20
CA GLY A 254 8.19 -0.11 -13.82
C GLY A 254 8.17 1.25 -13.14
N PHE A 255 7.68 1.25 -11.91
CA PHE A 255 7.50 2.45 -11.12
C PHE A 255 7.77 2.15 -9.65
N VAL A 256 8.69 2.91 -9.04
CA VAL A 256 8.98 2.85 -7.60
C VAL A 256 8.22 3.98 -6.90
N PHE A 257 7.46 3.64 -5.86
CA PHE A 257 6.57 4.57 -5.16
C PHE A 257 6.52 4.27 -3.66
N PRO A 258 6.23 5.27 -2.80
CA PRO A 258 6.18 5.05 -1.35
C PRO A 258 4.99 4.16 -0.97
N SER A 259 5.16 3.34 0.07
CA SER A 259 4.06 2.61 0.68
C SER A 259 3.10 3.57 1.38
N ALA A 260 1.79 3.33 1.24
CA ALA A 260 0.76 4.06 1.96
C ALA A 260 0.41 3.41 3.33
N ARG A 261 1.17 2.38 3.73
CA ARG A 261 0.87 1.50 4.88
C ARG A 261 1.97 1.48 5.92
N ARG A 262 3.16 1.93 5.53
CA ARG A 262 4.35 1.80 6.34
C ARG A 262 5.10 3.12 6.38
N ASN A 263 5.61 3.44 7.57
CA ASN A 263 6.53 4.55 7.74
C ASN A 263 7.75 4.31 6.84
N GLY A 264 8.20 5.36 6.17
CA GLY A 264 9.18 5.25 5.11
C GLY A 264 10.23 6.33 5.21
N CYS A 265 11.36 6.10 4.55
CA CYS A 265 12.37 7.13 4.39
C CYS A 265 13.10 6.98 3.06
N VAL A 266 13.75 8.05 2.67
CA VAL A 266 14.73 8.03 1.60
C VAL A 266 15.86 8.98 1.93
N GLU A 267 17.08 8.55 1.62
CA GLU A 267 18.29 9.33 1.69
C GLU A 267 19.04 9.20 0.36
N VAL A 268 19.29 10.36 -0.26
CA VAL A 268 19.93 10.43 -1.58
C VAL A 268 21.17 11.31 -1.51
N ASN A 269 22.24 10.82 -2.13
CA ASN A 269 23.46 11.59 -2.39
C ASN A 269 23.66 11.70 -3.91
N GLY A 270 23.36 12.86 -4.49
CA GLY A 270 23.34 13.05 -5.94
C GLY A 270 22.22 12.23 -6.60
N GLU A 271 22.60 11.25 -7.42
CA GLU A 271 21.67 10.31 -8.07
C GLU A 271 21.65 8.94 -7.38
N ASP A 272 22.43 8.75 -6.32
CA ASP A 272 22.54 7.49 -5.59
C ASP A 272 21.60 7.45 -4.38
N VAL A 273 20.67 6.48 -4.37
CA VAL A 273 19.87 6.15 -3.18
C VAL A 273 20.77 5.43 -2.17
N ARG A 274 21.12 6.11 -1.08
CA ARG A 274 21.98 5.58 -0.01
C ARG A 274 21.21 4.72 0.97
N ARG A 275 20.00 5.15 1.30
CA ARG A 275 19.08 4.46 2.20
C ARG A 275 17.66 4.67 1.70
N SER A 276 16.86 3.62 1.71
CA SER A 276 15.42 3.72 1.47
C SER A 276 14.72 2.67 2.28
N ASP A 277 13.52 2.98 2.75
CA ASP A 277 12.67 2.08 3.52
C ASP A 277 11.20 2.45 3.29
N GLY A 278 10.29 1.47 3.26
CA GLY A 278 8.86 1.73 3.05
C GLY A 278 8.50 2.04 1.59
N TRP A 279 9.12 1.35 0.63
CA TRP A 279 8.91 1.55 -0.81
C TRP A 279 8.36 0.31 -1.49
N ASN A 280 7.52 0.52 -2.49
CA ASN A 280 6.96 -0.51 -3.35
C ASN A 280 7.43 -0.31 -4.80
N PHE A 281 7.33 -1.37 -5.58
CA PHE A 281 7.60 -1.38 -7.00
C PHE A 281 6.47 -2.10 -7.75
N VAL A 282 6.05 -1.53 -8.87
CA VAL A 282 5.15 -2.19 -9.82
C VAL A 282 5.85 -2.42 -11.15
N LEU A 283 5.78 -3.65 -11.66
CA LEU A 283 6.41 -4.08 -12.91
C LEU A 283 5.41 -4.02 -14.07
N TYR A 284 5.62 -3.12 -15.02
CA TYR A 284 4.82 -2.99 -16.24
C TYR A 284 5.39 -3.74 -17.43
N HIS A 285 6.66 -4.15 -17.40
CA HIS A 285 7.29 -4.81 -18.54
C HIS A 285 6.52 -6.05 -18.99
N GLY A 286 6.15 -6.10 -20.28
CA GLY A 286 5.35 -7.18 -20.85
C GLY A 286 3.90 -7.24 -20.36
N ALA A 287 3.40 -6.21 -19.67
CA ALA A 287 1.99 -6.11 -19.34
C ALA A 287 1.16 -5.81 -20.61
N PRO A 288 -0.12 -6.25 -20.66
CA PRO A 288 -1.01 -5.89 -21.77
C PRO A 288 -1.12 -4.37 -21.95
N PRO A 289 -1.51 -3.88 -23.14
CA PRO A 289 -1.77 -2.45 -23.31
C PRO A 289 -2.92 -1.98 -22.40
N VAL A 290 -2.91 -0.69 -22.09
CA VAL A 290 -3.95 -0.05 -21.28
C VAL A 290 -4.72 0.94 -22.15
N ARG A 291 -6.05 0.87 -22.10
CA ARG A 291 -6.87 1.98 -22.57
C ARG A 291 -6.94 2.96 -21.42
N ALA A 292 -6.18 4.05 -21.48
CA ALA A 292 -6.19 5.06 -20.43
C ALA A 292 -7.58 5.70 -20.38
N PRO A 293 -8.37 5.49 -19.32
CA PRO A 293 -9.54 6.32 -19.10
C PRO A 293 -9.04 7.74 -18.79
N ALA A 294 -9.80 8.76 -19.16
CA ALA A 294 -9.46 10.15 -18.84
C ALA A 294 -9.74 10.43 -17.35
N LEU A 295 -8.89 9.88 -16.48
CA LEU A 295 -9.03 9.90 -15.02
C LEU A 295 -8.37 11.10 -14.34
N PHE A 296 -7.52 11.85 -15.04
CA PHE A 296 -7.00 13.11 -14.51
C PHE A 296 -8.14 14.13 -14.35
N GLY A 297 -8.08 14.92 -13.29
CA GLY A 297 -9.09 15.94 -12.95
C GLY A 297 -10.29 15.42 -12.15
N VAL A 298 -10.30 14.12 -11.82
CA VAL A 298 -11.33 13.51 -10.97
C VAL A 298 -11.01 13.75 -9.48
N GLU A 299 -9.74 13.88 -9.09
CA GLU A 299 -9.36 14.07 -7.69
C GLU A 299 -9.68 15.52 -7.26
N PRO A 300 -10.65 15.74 -6.36
CA PRO A 300 -11.19 17.08 -6.10
C PRO A 300 -10.14 18.02 -5.48
N LYS A 301 -9.27 17.50 -4.61
CA LYS A 301 -8.20 18.27 -3.96
C LYS A 301 -6.92 17.44 -3.82
N TRP A 302 -5.79 18.10 -3.62
CA TRP A 302 -4.63 17.40 -3.06
C TRP A 302 -4.91 17.08 -1.60
N LEU A 303 -4.55 15.87 -1.17
CA LEU A 303 -4.59 15.53 0.24
C LEU A 303 -3.51 16.31 0.99
N LEU A 304 -3.79 16.61 2.25
CA LEU A 304 -2.85 17.22 3.19
C LEU A 304 -2.33 16.18 4.19
N ASP A 305 -1.24 16.48 4.88
CA ASP A 305 -0.65 15.61 5.91
C ASP A 305 -1.70 15.16 6.95
N GLY A 306 -2.57 16.09 7.37
CA GLY A 306 -3.67 15.80 8.29
C GLY A 306 -4.78 14.91 7.71
N ASP A 307 -4.98 14.93 6.38
CA ASP A 307 -5.96 14.05 5.73
C ASP A 307 -5.51 12.58 5.82
N VAL A 308 -4.21 12.32 5.63
CA VAL A 308 -3.63 10.97 5.63
C VAL A 308 -3.00 10.55 6.95
N GLY A 309 -2.92 11.47 7.91
CA GLY A 309 -2.39 11.16 9.24
C GLY A 309 -0.88 10.97 9.26
N VAL A 310 -0.14 11.73 8.47
CA VAL A 310 1.32 11.62 8.41
C VAL A 310 2.02 12.84 8.98
N GLU A 311 3.30 12.66 9.26
CA GLU A 311 4.25 13.74 9.50
C GLU A 311 5.44 13.53 8.57
N ILE A 312 5.83 14.60 7.89
CA ILE A 312 6.91 14.60 6.90
C ILE A 312 8.05 15.43 7.47
N GLU A 313 9.11 14.75 7.88
CA GLU A 313 10.29 15.40 8.45
C GLU A 313 11.38 15.53 7.38
N ASP A 314 11.93 16.74 7.23
CA ASP A 314 13.25 16.88 6.61
C ASP A 314 14.27 16.21 7.52
N TRP A 315 15.00 15.29 6.94
CA TRP A 315 16.11 14.66 7.60
C TRP A 315 17.35 15.06 6.84
N GLN A 316 18.37 15.59 7.50
CA GLN A 316 19.69 15.81 6.90
C GLN A 316 20.71 15.15 7.82
N GLN A 317 21.40 14.13 7.31
CA GLN A 317 22.53 13.52 8.00
C GLN A 317 23.79 13.75 7.14
N GLY A 318 24.68 14.63 7.61
CA GLY A 318 25.92 14.95 6.89
C GLY A 318 25.68 15.70 5.57
N ASP A 319 26.36 15.26 4.50
CA ASP A 319 26.38 15.90 3.17
C ASP A 319 25.21 15.47 2.26
N SER A 320 24.23 14.72 2.77
CA SER A 320 23.10 14.21 1.99
C SER A 320 22.25 15.37 1.44
N GLN A 321 22.03 15.40 0.12
CA GLN A 321 21.39 16.52 -0.58
C GLN A 321 19.88 16.58 -0.38
N VAL A 322 19.22 15.42 -0.29
CA VAL A 322 17.77 15.31 -0.05
C VAL A 322 17.51 14.05 0.75
N SER A 323 16.94 14.21 1.94
CA SER A 323 16.42 13.11 2.75
C SER A 323 15.14 13.54 3.45
N TRP A 324 14.17 12.64 3.48
CA TRP A 324 12.95 12.83 4.25
C TRP A 324 12.50 11.51 4.85
N LYS A 325 11.75 11.63 5.95
CA LYS A 325 11.14 10.51 6.67
C LYS A 325 9.64 10.76 6.85
N LEU A 326 8.88 9.68 6.79
CA LEU A 326 7.46 9.61 7.07
C LEU A 326 7.21 8.88 8.38
N SER A 327 6.32 9.41 9.19
CA SER A 327 5.74 8.76 10.38
C SER A 327 4.21 8.89 10.36
N GLY A 328 3.51 8.07 11.15
CA GLY A 328 2.06 8.12 11.32
C GLY A 328 1.25 7.12 10.48
N LEU A 329 1.85 6.49 9.46
CA LEU A 329 1.14 5.55 8.57
C LEU A 329 0.81 4.24 9.30
N GLU A 330 1.77 3.70 10.04
CA GLU A 330 1.59 2.43 10.79
C GLU A 330 0.57 2.61 11.92
N GLU A 331 0.60 3.76 12.59
CA GLU A 331 -0.37 4.16 13.60
C GLU A 331 -1.78 4.29 12.98
N GLY A 332 -1.86 4.87 11.78
CA GLY A 332 -3.09 4.94 10.99
C GLY A 332 -3.66 3.55 10.67
N GLU A 333 -2.82 2.61 10.24
CA GLU A 333 -3.23 1.23 9.96
C GLU A 333 -3.66 0.48 11.24
N ARG A 334 -2.95 0.67 12.37
CA ARG A 334 -3.38 0.11 13.67
C ARG A 334 -4.76 0.62 14.07
N ARG A 335 -4.99 1.93 13.95
CA ARG A 335 -6.30 2.53 14.23
C ARG A 335 -7.38 1.98 13.30
N ARG A 336 -7.07 1.77 12.03
CA ARG A 336 -7.98 1.11 11.08
C ARG A 336 -8.32 -0.31 11.54
N TYR A 337 -7.36 -1.10 12.03
CA TYR A 337 -7.64 -2.43 12.56
C TYR A 337 -8.57 -2.40 13.78
N ASP A 338 -8.31 -1.51 14.74
CA ASP A 338 -9.15 -1.36 15.92
C ASP A 338 -10.61 -1.01 15.55
N LEU A 339 -10.78 -0.18 14.52
CA LEU A 339 -12.09 0.17 13.99
C LEU A 339 -12.80 -0.99 13.32
N GLN A 340 -12.10 -1.76 12.48
CA GLN A 340 -12.66 -2.98 11.87
C GLN A 340 -13.08 -4.00 12.95
N TRP A 341 -12.36 -4.07 14.07
CA TRP A 341 -12.79 -4.85 15.23
C TRP A 341 -14.06 -4.30 15.87
N ALA A 342 -14.18 -2.99 16.02
CA ALA A 342 -15.38 -2.36 16.56
C ALA A 342 -16.62 -2.58 15.67
N VAL A 343 -16.46 -2.61 14.34
CA VAL A 343 -17.53 -3.03 13.40
C VAL A 343 -17.97 -4.44 13.67
N ARG A 344 -17.00 -5.36 13.73
CA ARG A 344 -17.29 -6.79 13.93
C ARG A 344 -17.95 -7.07 15.28
N ALA A 345 -17.66 -6.25 16.29
CA ALA A 345 -18.33 -6.28 17.60
C ALA A 345 -19.77 -5.75 17.57
N GLY A 346 -20.24 -5.18 16.46
CA GLY A 346 -21.51 -4.47 16.37
C GLY A 346 -21.56 -3.18 17.19
N ARG A 347 -20.40 -2.67 17.65
CA ARG A 347 -20.32 -1.45 18.48
C ARG A 347 -20.51 -0.19 17.64
N ILE A 348 -20.08 -0.28 16.40
CA ILE A 348 -20.15 0.78 15.42
C ILE A 348 -20.84 0.16 14.23
N GLU A 349 -21.94 0.77 13.76
CA GLU A 349 -22.46 0.37 12.45
C GLU A 349 -21.33 0.51 11.44
N GLU A 350 -21.29 -0.35 10.42
CA GLU A 350 -20.25 -0.22 9.39
C GLU A 350 -20.20 1.23 8.87
N SER A 351 -21.36 1.92 8.81
CA SER A 351 -21.57 3.35 8.50
C SER A 351 -21.00 4.39 9.49
N LEU A 352 -20.66 4.01 10.74
CA LEU A 352 -20.25 4.93 11.83
C LEU A 352 -18.76 4.82 12.19
N VAL A 353 -18.04 3.84 11.65
CA VAL A 353 -16.55 3.73 11.71
C VAL A 353 -15.89 5.03 11.25
N TRP A 354 -16.67 5.73 10.44
CA TRP A 354 -16.39 6.79 9.54
C TRP A 354 -16.50 8.22 10.12
N GLU A 355 -16.99 8.39 11.36
CA GLU A 355 -17.14 9.71 12.02
C GLU A 355 -16.22 9.92 13.25
N SER A 356 -15.50 8.89 13.69
CA SER A 356 -14.97 8.88 15.05
C SER A 356 -13.48 9.26 15.17
N ARG A 357 -13.20 10.25 16.03
CA ARG A 357 -11.89 10.47 16.67
C ARG A 357 -11.61 9.34 17.68
N PHE A 358 -11.49 8.10 17.22
CA PHE A 358 -11.01 7.01 18.09
C PHE A 358 -9.51 7.21 18.32
N GLY A 359 -9.11 7.52 19.56
CA GLY A 359 -7.70 7.55 19.94
C GLY A 359 -7.09 6.17 19.74
N ALA A 360 -6.04 6.08 18.92
CA ALA A 360 -5.24 4.87 18.82
C ALA A 360 -4.69 4.55 20.21
N ARG A 361 -4.88 3.32 20.69
CA ARG A 361 -4.21 2.87 21.91
C ARG A 361 -2.77 2.57 21.57
N GLU A 362 -1.83 3.17 22.30
CA GLU A 362 -0.48 2.64 22.43
C GLU A 362 -0.62 1.23 23.05
N ARG A 363 -0.13 0.20 22.36
CA ARG A 363 0.04 -1.16 22.90
C ARG A 363 1.51 -1.52 22.87
#